data_AF-A0A975F1M3-F1
#
_entry.id   AF-A0A975F1M3-F1
#
_cell.length_a   1.000
_cell.length_b   1.000
_cell.length_c   1.000
_cell.angle_alpha   90.00
_cell.angle_beta   90.00
_cell.angle_gamma   90.00
#
_symmetry.space_group_name_H-M   'P 1'
#
loop_
_entity.id
_entity.type
_entity.pdbx_description
1 polymer ?
#
loop_
_entity_poly.entity_id
_entity_poly.type
_entity_poly.pdbx_seq_one_letter_code
_entity_poly.pdbx_strand_id
1 'polypeptide(L)'
;MSSQQSTVYYDSLKGMLLKYDKYSRKSRFLGKGLEDFQKWKINSKNILCNLLGLSLMDRTELNPQMLESGPYTDGISFEKILLETEPDIYMPVLILIPKTTPKGVFLAMSGHRGVGKESVAGHHVNSTVDGAIEFYNYDYGYQLAKLGYVVACPETRGFGERRDAAAQGNTPEKLLSCSCFQLAHMAEGMGETVVGMQVWDNMRLIDYLERRAEWSLDNLGSIGFSGGGMQTLWLSAMDARVKQVYISGYFYGARDSFMLLNGNCSCNYVPGLWRHFDLGDIASIIAPKPMVIQTCSEDALNGPRGLKNVEEQLQILRKAYSFYNAEDRLIHEIFPGQHHMHTDNLEKLTNQFDSILRKM
;
A
#
# COMPACT_ATOMS: atom_id res chain seq x y z
N MET A 1 20.95 53.46 -4.13
CA MET A 1 19.87 52.48 -4.38
C MET A 1 20.47 51.33 -5.18
N SER A 2 20.76 50.20 -4.54
CA SER A 2 21.30 49.01 -5.21
C SER A 2 20.14 48.31 -5.90
N SER A 3 20.11 48.33 -7.24
CA SER A 3 19.18 47.53 -8.03
C SER A 3 19.51 46.05 -7.81
N GLN A 4 18.72 45.36 -6.98
CA GLN A 4 18.79 43.91 -6.89
C GLN A 4 18.44 43.34 -8.27
N GLN A 5 19.45 42.84 -8.99
CA GLN A 5 19.22 42.03 -10.17
C GLN A 5 18.46 40.78 -9.71
N SER A 6 17.20 40.67 -10.12
CA SER A 6 16.41 39.47 -9.88
C SER A 6 17.08 38.29 -10.60
N THR A 7 17.51 37.29 -9.83
CA THR A 7 18.05 36.04 -10.37
C THR A 7 16.98 35.33 -11.20
N VAL A 8 17.30 35.01 -12.45
CA VAL A 8 16.45 34.17 -13.31
C VAL A 8 16.80 32.71 -13.06
N TYR A 9 15.81 31.90 -12.71
CA TYR A 9 15.95 30.46 -12.54
C TYR A 9 15.47 29.73 -13.80
N TYR A 10 16.22 28.72 -14.24
CA TYR A 10 15.91 27.90 -15.42
C TYR A 10 15.58 26.46 -14.97
N ASP A 11 14.33 26.22 -14.57
CA ASP A 11 13.89 24.90 -14.12
C ASP A 11 13.58 23.93 -15.28
N SER A 12 13.44 22.64 -14.94
CA SER A 12 13.16 21.57 -15.91
C SER A 12 11.72 21.07 -15.88
N LEU A 13 10.85 21.58 -15.00
CA LEU A 13 9.55 20.97 -14.73
C LEU A 13 8.67 20.94 -15.98
N LYS A 14 8.56 22.08 -16.68
CA LYS A 14 7.78 22.17 -17.93
C LYS A 14 8.25 21.16 -18.97
N GLY A 15 9.56 21.02 -19.16
CA GLY A 15 10.15 20.07 -20.09
C GLY A 15 9.86 18.62 -19.71
N MET A 16 9.91 18.29 -18.42
CA MET A 16 9.60 16.96 -17.92
C MET A 16 8.11 16.60 -18.07
N LEU A 17 7.20 17.55 -17.84
CA LEU A 17 5.76 17.34 -18.06
C LEU A 17 5.45 17.10 -19.54
N LEU A 18 6.06 17.85 -20.46
CA LEU A 18 5.88 17.61 -21.90
C LEU A 18 6.37 16.21 -22.32
N LYS A 19 7.49 15.74 -21.73
CA LYS A 19 7.96 14.36 -21.93
C LYS A 19 6.97 13.34 -21.37
N TYR A 20 6.46 13.57 -20.16
CA TYR A 20 5.44 12.71 -19.56
C TYR A 20 4.20 12.63 -20.46
N ASP A 21 3.65 13.75 -20.89
CA ASP A 21 2.44 13.82 -21.71
C ASP A 21 2.64 13.11 -23.07
N LYS A 22 3.85 13.17 -23.63
CA LYS A 22 4.20 12.49 -24.89
C LYS A 22 4.39 10.98 -24.72
N TYR A 23 5.03 10.54 -23.64
CA TYR A 23 5.55 9.16 -23.51
C TYR A 23 4.83 8.30 -22.48
N SER A 24 3.89 8.85 -21.71
CA SER A 24 3.21 8.12 -20.65
C SER A 24 2.19 7.10 -21.15
N ARG A 25 1.88 6.12 -20.28
CA ARG A 25 0.77 5.16 -20.43
C ARG A 25 0.70 4.45 -21.78
N LYS A 26 1.84 4.07 -22.35
CA LYS A 26 1.93 3.35 -23.64
C LYS A 26 1.46 1.91 -23.59
N SER A 27 1.41 1.33 -22.38
CA SER A 27 0.93 -0.04 -22.16
C SER A 27 -0.49 -0.09 -21.60
N ARG A 28 -1.22 1.02 -21.53
CA ARG A 28 -2.64 1.05 -21.10
C ARG A 28 -3.50 0.10 -21.94
N PHE A 29 -4.60 -0.36 -21.35
CA PHE A 29 -5.53 -1.24 -22.06
C PHE A 29 -6.23 -0.51 -23.23
N LEU A 30 -6.20 -1.10 -24.43
CA LEU A 30 -6.84 -0.58 -25.65
C LEU A 30 -7.80 -1.60 -26.30
N GLY A 31 -7.94 -2.80 -25.72
CA GLY A 31 -8.84 -3.85 -26.23
C GLY A 31 -10.31 -3.56 -25.98
N LYS A 32 -11.18 -4.47 -26.42
CA LYS A 32 -12.65 -4.28 -26.37
C LYS A 32 -13.42 -5.33 -25.58
N GLY A 33 -12.79 -6.44 -25.18
CA GLY A 33 -13.47 -7.53 -24.49
C GLY A 33 -12.70 -8.11 -23.31
N LEU A 34 -13.36 -8.99 -22.57
CA LEU A 34 -12.82 -9.67 -21.39
C LEU A 34 -11.56 -10.48 -21.72
N GLU A 35 -11.52 -11.19 -22.85
CA GLU A 35 -10.36 -11.98 -23.25
C GLU A 35 -9.12 -11.10 -23.50
N ASP A 36 -9.28 -9.99 -24.24
CA ASP A 36 -8.21 -9.00 -24.44
C ASP A 36 -7.73 -8.46 -23.09
N PHE A 37 -8.68 -8.19 -22.18
CA PHE A 37 -8.39 -7.63 -20.88
C PHE A 37 -7.59 -8.61 -20.02
N GLN A 38 -7.94 -9.90 -20.03
CA GLN A 38 -7.19 -10.95 -19.33
C GLN A 38 -5.77 -11.09 -19.87
N LYS A 39 -5.59 -11.10 -21.20
CA LYS A 39 -4.26 -11.10 -21.84
C LYS A 39 -3.45 -9.88 -21.44
N TRP A 40 -4.07 -8.70 -21.47
CA TRP A 40 -3.44 -7.45 -21.04
C TRP A 40 -3.03 -7.50 -19.57
N LYS A 41 -3.84 -8.05 -18.67
CA LYS A 41 -3.50 -8.20 -17.26
C LYS A 41 -2.24 -9.04 -17.05
N ILE A 42 -2.15 -10.19 -17.74
CA ILE A 42 -0.98 -11.08 -17.65
C ILE A 42 0.27 -10.35 -18.13
N ASN A 43 0.21 -9.71 -19.31
CA ASN A 43 1.34 -8.96 -19.85
C ASN A 43 1.73 -7.78 -18.93
N SER A 44 0.75 -7.09 -18.35
CA SER A 44 1.00 -5.96 -17.45
C SER A 44 1.68 -6.41 -16.17
N LYS A 45 1.29 -7.55 -15.58
CA LYS A 45 2.00 -8.14 -14.44
C LYS A 45 3.45 -8.47 -14.77
N ASN A 46 3.74 -9.00 -15.96
CA ASN A 46 5.12 -9.29 -16.36
C ASN A 46 5.96 -8.00 -16.48
N ILE A 47 5.40 -6.95 -17.09
CA ILE A 47 6.06 -5.63 -17.16
C ILE A 47 6.33 -5.09 -15.76
N LEU A 48 5.31 -5.12 -14.87
CA LEU A 48 5.45 -4.62 -13.51
C LEU A 48 6.45 -5.45 -12.69
N CYS A 49 6.46 -6.77 -12.83
CA CYS A 49 7.43 -7.64 -12.17
C CYS A 49 8.87 -7.21 -12.46
N ASN A 50 9.18 -6.94 -13.74
CA ASN A 50 10.49 -6.47 -14.16
C ASN A 50 10.79 -5.05 -13.66
N LEU A 51 9.83 -4.12 -13.76
CA LEU A 51 10.02 -2.72 -13.33
C LEU A 51 10.22 -2.59 -11.83
N LEU A 52 9.57 -3.45 -11.04
CA LEU A 52 9.70 -3.46 -9.59
C LEU A 52 11.01 -4.11 -9.12
N GLY A 53 11.68 -4.88 -9.98
CA GLY A 53 12.84 -5.69 -9.62
C GLY A 53 12.49 -6.96 -8.84
N LEU A 54 11.23 -7.44 -8.89
CA LEU A 54 10.81 -8.60 -8.08
C LEU A 54 11.54 -9.88 -8.45
N SER A 55 12.00 -10.03 -9.69
CA SER A 55 12.81 -11.16 -10.13
C SER A 55 14.26 -11.09 -9.66
N LEU A 56 14.69 -9.97 -9.10
CA LEU A 56 16.05 -9.74 -8.59
C LEU A 56 16.14 -9.97 -7.07
N MET A 57 15.00 -9.99 -6.38
CA MET A 57 14.92 -10.22 -4.94
C MET A 57 15.38 -11.65 -4.57
N ASP A 58 16.12 -11.77 -3.48
CA ASP A 58 16.74 -13.03 -3.08
C ASP A 58 15.82 -13.84 -2.17
N ARG A 59 15.39 -15.01 -2.65
CA ARG A 59 14.55 -15.92 -1.85
C ARG A 59 15.41 -16.67 -0.82
N THR A 60 14.96 -16.65 0.44
CA THR A 60 15.55 -17.40 1.56
C THR A 60 14.51 -18.26 2.29
N GLU A 61 14.91 -19.06 3.27
CA GLU A 61 13.98 -19.67 4.23
C GLU A 61 13.47 -18.60 5.21
N LEU A 62 12.19 -18.69 5.58
CA LEU A 62 11.54 -17.62 6.35
C LEU A 62 12.06 -17.46 7.79
N ASN A 63 12.70 -18.51 8.34
CA ASN A 63 13.32 -18.55 9.67
C ASN A 63 12.54 -17.77 10.76
N PRO A 64 11.23 -18.03 10.96
CA PRO A 64 10.41 -17.22 11.85
C PRO A 64 10.86 -17.38 13.31
N GLN A 65 11.05 -16.26 13.99
CA GLN A 65 11.38 -16.22 15.42
C GLN A 65 10.25 -15.56 16.20
N MET A 66 9.70 -16.25 17.20
CA MET A 66 8.77 -15.64 18.14
C MET A 66 9.57 -14.77 19.12
N LEU A 67 9.33 -13.46 19.11
CA LEU A 67 10.00 -12.51 20.00
C LEU A 67 9.19 -12.28 21.27
N GLU A 68 7.87 -12.17 21.14
CA GLU A 68 6.95 -11.89 22.23
C GLU A 68 5.57 -12.44 21.92
N SER A 69 4.80 -12.83 22.93
CA SER A 69 3.39 -13.13 22.78
C SER A 69 2.67 -12.90 24.10
N GLY A 70 1.37 -12.61 24.04
CA GLY A 70 0.62 -12.39 25.26
C GLY A 70 -0.83 -11.98 25.05
N PRO A 71 -1.58 -11.80 26.15
CA PRO A 71 -2.88 -11.18 26.09
C PRO A 71 -2.74 -9.72 25.61
N TYR A 72 -3.73 -9.27 24.86
CA TYR A 72 -3.94 -7.88 24.49
C TYR A 72 -5.23 -7.36 25.14
N THR A 73 -5.91 -6.39 24.53
CA THR A 73 -7.22 -5.88 24.98
C THR A 73 -8.38 -6.55 24.23
N ASP A 74 -9.62 -6.37 24.69
CA ASP A 74 -10.85 -6.82 23.99
C ASP A 74 -10.90 -8.30 23.60
N GLY A 75 -10.25 -9.17 24.38
CA GLY A 75 -10.21 -10.61 24.07
C GLY A 75 -9.37 -10.93 22.84
N ILE A 76 -8.45 -10.06 22.46
CA ILE A 76 -7.40 -10.29 21.47
C ILE A 76 -6.13 -10.75 22.21
N SER A 77 -5.36 -11.62 21.59
CA SER A 77 -3.95 -11.88 21.95
C SER A 77 -3.05 -11.39 20.82
N PHE A 78 -1.76 -11.18 21.11
CA PHE A 78 -0.81 -10.80 20.09
C PHE A 78 0.40 -11.73 20.07
N GLU A 79 1.06 -11.77 18.92
CA GLU A 79 2.38 -12.35 18.71
C GLU A 79 3.26 -11.31 18.00
N LYS A 80 4.46 -11.06 18.53
CA LYS A 80 5.52 -10.33 17.82
C LYS A 80 6.50 -11.35 17.28
N ILE A 81 6.63 -11.41 15.96
CA ILE A 81 7.58 -12.29 15.28
C ILE A 81 8.63 -11.50 14.51
N LEU A 82 9.77 -12.12 14.27
CA LEU A 82 10.78 -11.68 13.31
C LEU A 82 10.82 -12.67 12.15
N LEU A 83 10.68 -12.17 10.92
CA LEU A 83 10.64 -12.98 9.70
C LEU A 83 11.80 -12.61 8.78
N GLU A 84 12.55 -13.57 8.27
CA GLU A 84 13.61 -13.32 7.29
C GLU A 84 13.01 -13.36 5.86
N THR A 85 12.95 -12.19 5.20
CA THR A 85 12.28 -12.05 3.90
C THR A 85 13.23 -12.20 2.72
N GLU A 86 14.48 -11.82 2.90
CA GLU A 86 15.67 -12.06 2.04
C GLU A 86 16.87 -12.34 2.95
N PRO A 87 17.99 -12.91 2.46
CA PRO A 87 19.18 -13.16 3.29
C PRO A 87 19.60 -11.90 4.06
N ASP A 88 19.65 -12.00 5.39
CA ASP A 88 19.98 -10.90 6.31
C ASP A 88 19.02 -9.69 6.29
N ILE A 89 17.84 -9.82 5.68
CA ILE A 89 16.79 -8.81 5.69
C ILE A 89 15.61 -9.33 6.51
N TYR A 90 15.39 -8.69 7.67
CA TYR A 90 14.39 -9.11 8.64
C TYR A 90 13.21 -8.15 8.70
N MET A 91 12.02 -8.71 8.91
CA MET A 91 10.76 -8.01 9.05
C MET A 91 10.09 -8.37 10.38
N PRO A 92 10.05 -7.44 11.34
CA PRO A 92 9.18 -7.55 12.50
C PRO A 92 7.71 -7.48 12.10
N VAL A 93 6.88 -8.32 12.70
CA VAL A 93 5.42 -8.34 12.46
C VAL A 93 4.71 -8.48 13.79
N LEU A 94 3.68 -7.66 14.02
CA LEU A 94 2.70 -7.88 15.09
C LEU A 94 1.50 -8.60 14.50
N ILE A 95 1.12 -9.74 15.06
CA ILE A 95 -0.07 -10.49 14.65
C ILE A 95 -1.09 -10.42 15.77
N LEU A 96 -2.23 -9.78 15.50
CA LEU A 96 -3.38 -9.71 16.39
C LEU A 96 -4.31 -10.88 16.11
N ILE A 97 -4.65 -11.64 17.16
CA ILE A 97 -5.41 -12.89 17.07
C ILE A 97 -6.65 -12.75 17.96
N PRO A 98 -7.86 -12.72 17.38
CA PRO A 98 -9.09 -12.69 18.17
C PRO A 98 -9.32 -14.06 18.84
N LYS A 99 -9.92 -14.07 20.03
CA LYS A 99 -10.32 -15.32 20.71
C LYS A 99 -11.44 -16.09 20.01
N THR A 100 -12.21 -15.43 19.16
CA THR A 100 -13.27 -16.07 18.38
C THR A 100 -12.69 -16.84 17.20
N THR A 101 -13.48 -17.73 16.58
CA THR A 101 -13.09 -18.35 15.31
C THR A 101 -12.84 -17.24 14.27
N PRO A 102 -11.62 -17.15 13.69
CA PRO A 102 -11.31 -16.08 12.75
C PRO A 102 -12.20 -16.10 11.52
N LYS A 103 -12.71 -14.93 11.12
CA LYS A 103 -13.48 -14.73 9.87
C LYS A 103 -12.61 -14.76 8.61
N GLY A 104 -11.31 -14.52 8.80
CA GLY A 104 -10.31 -14.40 7.75
C GLY A 104 -9.03 -13.78 8.30
N VAL A 105 -8.11 -13.47 7.40
CA VAL A 105 -6.81 -12.89 7.73
C VAL A 105 -6.65 -11.57 6.98
N PHE A 106 -6.10 -10.55 7.60
CA PHE A 106 -5.75 -9.29 6.95
C PHE A 106 -4.26 -8.99 7.10
N LEU A 107 -3.66 -8.46 6.04
CA LEU A 107 -2.42 -7.67 6.15
C LEU A 107 -2.81 -6.20 6.30
N ALA A 108 -2.39 -5.57 7.40
CA ALA A 108 -2.65 -4.17 7.69
C ALA A 108 -1.32 -3.38 7.65
N MET A 109 -1.12 -2.59 6.59
CA MET A 109 0.18 -2.00 6.28
C MET A 109 0.25 -0.52 6.64
N SER A 110 1.28 -0.14 7.38
CA SER A 110 1.50 1.24 7.82
C SER A 110 1.84 2.19 6.67
N GLY A 111 1.44 3.45 6.82
CA GLY A 111 1.83 4.55 5.94
C GLY A 111 2.86 5.48 6.58
N HIS A 112 3.16 6.57 5.87
CA HIS A 112 4.02 7.63 6.38
C HIS A 112 3.41 8.27 7.63
N ARG A 113 4.28 8.69 8.57
CA ARG A 113 3.88 9.32 9.84
C ARG A 113 2.98 8.46 10.75
N GLY A 114 2.86 7.16 10.46
CA GLY A 114 2.09 6.22 11.26
C GLY A 114 2.89 5.44 12.30
N VAL A 115 4.17 5.76 12.53
CA VAL A 115 5.06 5.02 13.47
C VAL A 115 5.05 3.49 13.25
N GLY A 116 4.87 3.07 11.99
CA GLY A 116 4.99 1.67 11.61
C GLY A 116 3.86 0.76 12.14
N LYS A 117 4.20 -0.50 12.39
CA LYS A 117 3.25 -1.52 12.86
C LYS A 117 2.59 -1.20 14.19
N GLU A 118 3.25 -0.42 15.06
CA GLU A 118 2.75 -0.15 16.42
C GLU A 118 1.42 0.61 16.37
N SER A 119 1.34 1.71 15.61
CA SER A 119 0.08 2.45 15.49
C SER A 119 -0.99 1.63 14.78
N VAL A 120 -0.62 0.83 13.77
CA VAL A 120 -1.57 -0.03 13.04
C VAL A 120 -2.20 -1.10 13.95
N ALA A 121 -1.38 -1.67 14.83
CA ALA A 121 -1.82 -2.64 15.83
C ALA A 121 -2.51 -1.97 17.05
N GLY A 122 -2.62 -0.64 17.09
CA GLY A 122 -3.16 0.10 18.23
C GLY A 122 -2.30 -0.03 19.49
N HIS A 123 -1.01 -0.31 19.34
CA HIS A 123 -0.10 -0.63 20.44
C HIS A 123 0.48 0.65 21.06
N HIS A 124 -0.15 1.13 22.12
CA HIS A 124 0.14 2.39 22.83
C HIS A 124 1.48 2.39 23.61
N VAL A 125 2.60 2.26 22.89
CA VAL A 125 3.95 2.15 23.49
C VAL A 125 4.59 3.49 23.82
N ASN A 126 4.13 4.59 23.21
CA ASN A 126 4.57 5.95 23.51
C ASN A 126 3.62 7.00 22.91
N SER A 127 3.76 8.25 23.35
CA SER A 127 2.90 9.37 22.91
C SER A 127 2.98 9.71 21.42
N THR A 128 4.04 9.31 20.71
CA THR A 128 4.13 9.52 19.24
C THR A 128 3.22 8.55 18.51
N VAL A 129 3.13 7.30 18.99
CA VAL A 129 2.16 6.31 18.50
C VAL A 129 0.75 6.77 18.81
N ASP A 130 0.49 7.19 20.06
CA ASP A 130 -0.83 7.66 20.48
C ASP A 130 -1.30 8.84 19.62
N GLY A 131 -0.42 9.83 19.39
CA GLY A 131 -0.73 10.97 18.54
C GLY A 131 -0.99 10.59 17.07
N ALA A 132 -0.29 9.57 16.54
CA ALA A 132 -0.55 9.07 15.20
C ALA A 132 -1.91 8.35 15.11
N ILE A 133 -2.25 7.55 16.13
CA ILE A 133 -3.57 6.89 16.23
C ILE A 133 -4.67 7.94 16.31
N GLU A 134 -4.57 8.90 17.23
CA GLU A 134 -5.60 9.93 17.44
C GLU A 134 -5.78 10.82 16.20
N PHE A 135 -4.67 11.27 15.59
CA PHE A 135 -4.75 12.25 14.51
C PHE A 135 -5.15 11.64 13.16
N TYR A 136 -4.75 10.40 12.87
CA TYR A 136 -4.96 9.77 11.56
C TYR A 136 -5.90 8.56 11.58
N ASN A 137 -6.35 8.11 12.76
CA ASN A 137 -7.10 6.87 12.95
C ASN A 137 -6.30 5.65 12.45
N TYR A 138 -5.03 5.56 12.87
CA TYR A 138 -4.08 4.58 12.36
C TYR A 138 -4.30 3.15 12.86
N ASP A 139 -5.08 2.92 13.90
CA ASP A 139 -5.27 1.62 14.57
C ASP A 139 -6.26 0.69 13.85
N TYR A 140 -6.44 0.84 12.54
CA TYR A 140 -7.34 0.02 11.73
C TYR A 140 -7.02 -1.48 11.76
N GLY A 141 -5.77 -1.87 12.08
CA GLY A 141 -5.42 -3.27 12.30
C GLY A 141 -6.05 -3.83 13.59
N TYR A 142 -5.99 -3.05 14.68
CA TYR A 142 -6.71 -3.37 15.91
C TYR A 142 -8.23 -3.36 15.72
N GLN A 143 -8.77 -2.38 15.00
CA GLN A 143 -10.21 -2.33 14.69
C GLN A 143 -10.68 -3.57 13.90
N LEU A 144 -9.90 -4.05 12.92
CA LEU A 144 -10.19 -5.31 12.23
C LEU A 144 -10.11 -6.54 13.16
N ALA A 145 -9.13 -6.57 14.07
CA ALA A 145 -9.03 -7.67 15.04
C ALA A 145 -10.28 -7.74 15.93
N LYS A 146 -10.83 -6.58 16.35
CA LYS A 146 -12.10 -6.50 17.08
C LYS A 146 -13.30 -7.02 16.29
N LEU A 147 -13.24 -6.94 14.96
CA LEU A 147 -14.27 -7.49 14.07
C LEU A 147 -14.14 -9.01 13.84
N GLY A 148 -13.13 -9.66 14.44
CA GLY A 148 -12.93 -11.11 14.41
C GLY A 148 -12.01 -11.60 13.29
N TYR A 149 -11.15 -10.74 12.75
CA TYR A 149 -10.09 -11.15 11.81
C TYR A 149 -8.77 -11.36 12.54
N VAL A 150 -7.96 -12.30 12.07
CA VAL A 150 -6.53 -12.30 12.40
C VAL A 150 -5.87 -11.21 11.57
N VAL A 151 -5.04 -10.37 12.18
CA VAL A 151 -4.44 -9.23 11.48
C VAL A 151 -2.94 -9.24 11.66
N ALA A 152 -2.20 -9.38 10.56
CA ALA A 152 -0.76 -9.20 10.53
C ALA A 152 -0.44 -7.74 10.17
N CYS A 153 0.23 -7.05 11.10
CA CYS A 153 0.74 -5.69 10.96
C CYS A 153 2.26 -5.75 10.74
N PRO A 154 2.74 -5.83 9.48
CA PRO A 154 4.17 -5.85 9.19
C PRO A 154 4.83 -4.49 9.38
N GLU A 155 6.07 -4.50 9.86
CA GLU A 155 6.93 -3.32 9.75
C GLU A 155 7.36 -3.13 8.30
N THR A 156 6.95 -2.00 7.71
CA THR A 156 7.28 -1.69 6.32
C THR A 156 8.79 -1.45 6.17
N ARG A 157 9.43 -2.00 5.13
CA ARG A 157 10.85 -1.74 4.83
C ARG A 157 11.10 -0.24 4.71
N GLY A 158 12.06 0.26 5.48
CA GLY A 158 12.38 1.69 5.57
C GLY A 158 11.56 2.48 6.60
N PHE A 159 10.67 1.84 7.37
CA PHE A 159 9.89 2.45 8.45
C PHE A 159 10.14 1.75 9.78
N GLY A 160 9.72 2.39 10.88
CA GLY A 160 9.77 1.78 12.22
C GLY A 160 11.11 1.15 12.57
N GLU A 161 11.08 -0.12 12.97
CA GLU A 161 12.26 -0.92 13.30
C GLU A 161 13.15 -1.27 12.08
N ARG A 162 12.68 -1.00 10.85
CA ARG A 162 13.38 -1.30 9.58
C ARG A 162 13.94 -0.06 8.88
N ARG A 163 14.17 1.02 9.62
CA ARG A 163 14.87 2.22 9.11
C ARG A 163 16.39 1.96 9.03
N ASP A 164 17.00 2.40 7.94
CA ASP A 164 18.46 2.41 7.80
C ASP A 164 19.11 3.40 8.75
N ALA A 165 20.40 3.18 9.04
CA ALA A 165 21.17 3.91 10.04
C ALA A 165 20.98 5.44 10.00
N ALA A 166 20.91 6.05 8.80
CA ALA A 166 20.72 7.49 8.63
C ALA A 166 19.39 8.02 9.22
N ALA A 167 18.35 7.18 9.27
CA ALA A 167 17.01 7.52 9.76
C ALA A 167 16.68 6.87 11.11
N GLN A 168 17.62 6.16 11.74
CA GLN A 168 17.42 5.57 13.06
C GLN A 168 17.39 6.63 14.18
N GLY A 169 16.78 6.25 15.30
CA GLY A 169 16.58 7.10 16.49
C GLY A 169 15.19 6.96 17.08
N ASN A 170 15.06 7.34 18.35
CA ASN A 170 13.83 7.22 19.14
C ASN A 170 13.17 8.57 19.46
N THR A 171 13.63 9.66 18.83
CA THR A 171 12.92 10.95 18.94
C THR A 171 11.61 10.89 18.14
N PRO A 172 10.57 11.66 18.51
CA PRO A 172 9.30 11.68 17.77
C PRO A 172 9.48 11.93 16.26
N GLU A 173 10.38 12.85 15.89
CA GLU A 173 10.72 13.12 14.50
C GLU A 173 11.26 11.87 13.78
N LYS A 174 12.19 11.14 14.40
CA LYS A 174 12.76 9.91 13.83
C LYS A 174 11.73 8.79 13.74
N LEU A 175 10.86 8.65 14.75
CA LEU A 175 9.80 7.65 14.78
C LEU A 175 8.77 7.87 13.65
N LEU A 176 8.49 9.13 13.30
CA LEU A 176 7.60 9.52 12.20
C LEU A 176 8.28 9.50 10.82
N SER A 177 9.61 9.39 10.78
CA SER A 177 10.42 9.39 9.55
C SER A 177 10.52 8.00 8.88
N CYS A 178 11.13 7.97 7.69
CA CYS A 178 11.46 6.75 6.96
C CYS A 178 12.84 6.88 6.28
N SER A 179 13.44 5.75 5.89
CA SER A 179 14.69 5.71 5.09
C SER A 179 14.47 5.42 3.61
N CYS A 180 13.25 5.63 3.09
CA CYS A 180 12.92 5.34 1.68
C CYS A 180 13.85 6.04 0.68
N PHE A 181 14.37 7.23 1.01
CA PHE A 181 15.36 7.91 0.18
C PHE A 181 16.65 7.09 0.07
N GLN A 182 17.21 6.64 1.20
CA GLN A 182 18.42 5.82 1.23
C GLN A 182 18.21 4.50 0.50
N LEU A 183 17.08 3.82 0.77
CA LEU A 183 16.71 2.59 0.08
C LEU A 183 16.63 2.78 -1.43
N ALA A 184 16.00 3.85 -1.91
CA ALA A 184 15.89 4.13 -3.35
C ALA A 184 17.28 4.32 -3.99
N HIS A 185 18.19 5.04 -3.33
CA HIS A 185 19.54 5.27 -3.86
C HIS A 185 20.39 4.00 -3.92
N MET A 186 20.13 3.02 -3.05
CA MET A 186 20.75 1.69 -3.14
C MET A 186 20.09 0.84 -4.23
N ALA A 187 18.76 0.80 -4.26
CA ALA A 187 17.97 -0.08 -5.11
C ALA A 187 18.02 0.30 -6.60
N GLU A 188 17.93 1.58 -6.95
CA GLU A 188 17.77 2.04 -8.34
C GLU A 188 18.94 1.62 -9.22
N GLY A 189 20.17 1.67 -8.71
CA GLY A 189 21.37 1.24 -9.43
C GLY A 189 21.43 -0.27 -9.68
N MET A 190 20.71 -1.06 -8.88
CA MET A 190 20.60 -2.51 -9.00
C MET A 190 19.40 -2.95 -9.85
N GLY A 191 18.57 -2.00 -10.32
CA GLY A 191 17.35 -2.30 -11.05
C GLY A 191 16.17 -2.68 -10.16
N GLU A 192 16.28 -2.41 -8.86
CA GLU A 192 15.23 -2.63 -7.86
C GLU A 192 14.55 -1.32 -7.48
N THR A 193 13.45 -1.42 -6.75
CA THR A 193 12.71 -0.26 -6.25
C THR A 193 12.24 -0.49 -4.82
N VAL A 194 12.09 0.59 -4.06
CA VAL A 194 11.60 0.51 -2.66
C VAL A 194 10.22 -0.14 -2.60
N VAL A 195 9.32 0.19 -3.53
CA VAL A 195 8.00 -0.45 -3.58
C VAL A 195 8.09 -1.92 -3.99
N GLY A 196 9.02 -2.30 -4.88
CA GLY A 196 9.29 -3.70 -5.20
C GLY A 196 9.76 -4.50 -3.98
N MET A 197 10.68 -3.93 -3.21
CA MET A 197 11.14 -4.50 -1.94
C MET A 197 10.01 -4.68 -0.92
N GLN A 198 9.14 -3.67 -0.78
CA GLN A 198 7.98 -3.75 0.12
C GLN A 198 6.95 -4.78 -0.35
N VAL A 199 6.70 -4.88 -1.66
CA VAL A 199 5.82 -5.91 -2.23
C VAL A 199 6.38 -7.31 -1.96
N TRP A 200 7.69 -7.49 -2.19
CA TRP A 200 8.37 -8.76 -1.91
C TRP A 200 8.20 -9.17 -0.45
N ASP A 201 8.52 -8.29 0.50
CA ASP A 201 8.35 -8.55 1.93
C ASP A 201 6.94 -9.01 2.28
N ASN A 202 5.93 -8.32 1.75
CA ASN A 202 4.53 -8.67 2.01
C ASN A 202 4.12 -9.99 1.36
N MET A 203 4.65 -10.33 0.17
CA MET A 203 4.46 -11.66 -0.43
C MET A 203 5.10 -12.77 0.44
N ARG A 204 6.26 -12.49 1.04
CA ARG A 204 6.96 -13.41 1.97
C ARG A 204 6.19 -13.57 3.28
N LEU A 205 5.51 -12.52 3.76
CA LEU A 205 4.57 -12.64 4.88
C LEU A 205 3.39 -13.56 4.56
N ILE A 206 2.82 -13.46 3.36
CA ILE A 206 1.75 -14.38 2.94
C ILE A 206 2.28 -15.82 2.88
N ASP A 207 3.50 -16.05 2.36
CA ASP A 207 4.14 -17.38 2.38
C ASP A 207 4.24 -17.94 3.81
N TYR A 208 4.56 -17.09 4.79
CA TYR A 208 4.62 -17.48 6.20
C TYR A 208 3.26 -17.83 6.79
N LEU A 209 2.25 -16.97 6.57
CA LEU A 209 0.89 -17.20 7.06
C LEU A 209 0.28 -18.48 6.46
N GLU A 210 0.58 -18.76 5.19
CA GLU A 210 0.17 -20.00 4.51
C GLU A 210 0.83 -21.23 5.13
N ARG A 211 2.13 -21.14 5.47
CA ARG A 211 2.86 -22.23 6.16
C ARG A 211 2.38 -22.49 7.58
N ARG A 212 1.88 -21.48 8.31
CA ARG A 212 1.30 -21.69 9.65
C ARG A 212 0.11 -22.63 9.60
N ALA A 213 -0.72 -22.53 8.56
CA ALA A 213 -1.94 -23.33 8.37
C ALA A 213 -2.97 -23.27 9.52
N GLU A 214 -2.76 -22.40 10.52
CA GLU A 214 -3.69 -22.17 11.64
C GLU A 214 -4.95 -21.43 11.21
N TRP A 215 -4.87 -20.64 10.14
CA TRP A 215 -5.96 -19.80 9.64
C TRP A 215 -6.16 -20.00 8.14
N SER A 216 -7.42 -20.08 7.70
CA SER A 216 -7.73 -20.09 6.27
C SER A 216 -7.38 -18.74 5.64
N LEU A 217 -6.66 -18.81 4.50
CA LEU A 217 -6.36 -17.65 3.66
C LEU A 217 -7.36 -17.48 2.50
N ASP A 218 -8.47 -18.24 2.50
CA ASP A 218 -9.55 -18.09 1.51
C ASP A 218 -10.23 -16.73 1.61
N ASN A 219 -10.12 -16.09 2.79
CA ASN A 219 -10.54 -14.73 3.04
C ASN A 219 -9.36 -13.85 3.47
N LEU A 220 -8.28 -13.86 2.68
CA LEU A 220 -7.12 -12.99 2.88
C LEU A 220 -7.40 -11.57 2.36
N GLY A 221 -7.52 -10.59 3.25
CA GLY A 221 -7.64 -9.18 2.92
C GLY A 221 -6.32 -8.42 3.01
N SER A 222 -6.26 -7.26 2.36
CA SER A 222 -5.19 -6.29 2.53
C SER A 222 -5.78 -4.89 2.70
N ILE A 223 -5.34 -4.18 3.73
CA ILE A 223 -5.77 -2.82 4.07
C ILE A 223 -4.56 -1.93 4.32
N GLY A 224 -4.65 -0.68 3.90
CA GLY A 224 -3.63 0.30 4.24
C GLY A 224 -4.04 1.73 3.92
N PHE A 225 -3.41 2.64 4.65
CA PHE A 225 -3.61 4.09 4.53
C PHE A 225 -2.32 4.77 4.07
N SER A 226 -2.41 5.71 3.11
CA SER A 226 -1.26 6.46 2.58
C SER A 226 -0.21 5.54 1.94
N GLY A 227 1.03 5.53 2.44
CA GLY A 227 2.05 4.55 2.06
C GLY A 227 1.61 3.09 2.30
N GLY A 228 0.69 2.84 3.23
CA GLY A 228 0.01 1.57 3.39
C GLY A 228 -0.94 1.27 2.23
N GLY A 229 -1.70 2.27 1.77
CA GLY A 229 -2.57 2.15 0.61
C GLY A 229 -1.78 1.87 -0.68
N MET A 230 -0.59 2.46 -0.81
CA MET A 230 0.38 2.11 -1.85
C MET A 230 0.75 0.63 -1.80
N GLN A 231 1.18 0.14 -0.64
CA GLN A 231 1.54 -1.26 -0.49
C GLN A 231 0.35 -2.18 -0.79
N THR A 232 -0.87 -1.83 -0.35
CA THR A 232 -2.11 -2.57 -0.64
C THR A 232 -2.38 -2.68 -2.12
N LEU A 233 -2.28 -1.56 -2.85
CA LEU A 233 -2.45 -1.54 -4.31
C LEU A 233 -1.46 -2.48 -4.99
N TRP A 234 -0.17 -2.33 -4.68
CA TRP A 234 0.89 -3.07 -5.35
C TRP A 234 0.89 -4.56 -5.00
N LEU A 235 0.78 -4.90 -3.71
CA LEU A 235 0.66 -6.30 -3.27
C LEU A 235 -0.53 -6.98 -3.94
N SER A 236 -1.70 -6.34 -3.94
CA SER A 236 -2.92 -6.93 -4.51
C SER A 236 -2.87 -7.10 -6.03
N ALA A 237 -2.13 -6.23 -6.73
CA ALA A 237 -1.89 -6.35 -8.16
C ALA A 237 -0.93 -7.52 -8.47
N MET A 238 0.11 -7.71 -7.66
CA MET A 238 1.16 -8.69 -7.91
C MET A 238 0.84 -10.08 -7.35
N ASP A 239 0.17 -10.18 -6.20
CA ASP A 239 -0.16 -11.45 -5.53
C ASP A 239 -1.65 -11.81 -5.67
N ALA A 240 -1.92 -12.97 -6.27
CA ALA A 240 -3.29 -13.45 -6.48
C ALA A 240 -3.98 -13.92 -5.19
N ARG A 241 -3.22 -14.20 -4.12
CA ARG A 241 -3.73 -14.69 -2.83
C ARG A 241 -4.56 -13.66 -2.09
N VAL A 242 -4.27 -12.36 -2.23
CA VAL A 242 -5.12 -11.29 -1.65
C VAL A 242 -6.49 -11.32 -2.31
N LYS A 243 -7.57 -11.48 -1.54
CA LYS A 243 -8.95 -11.66 -2.04
C LYS A 243 -9.81 -10.40 -1.93
N GLN A 244 -9.54 -9.53 -0.96
CA GLN A 244 -10.24 -8.26 -0.78
C GLN A 244 -9.27 -7.12 -0.45
N VAL A 245 -9.56 -5.92 -0.95
CA VAL A 245 -8.57 -4.83 -1.05
C VAL A 245 -9.16 -3.52 -0.52
N TYR A 246 -8.45 -2.86 0.40
CA TYR A 246 -8.88 -1.61 1.03
C TYR A 246 -7.77 -0.57 0.94
N ILE A 247 -7.90 0.36 -0.01
CA ILE A 247 -6.89 1.39 -0.29
C ILE A 247 -7.43 2.73 0.19
N SER A 248 -6.79 3.33 1.20
CA SER A 248 -7.14 4.67 1.68
C SER A 248 -6.01 5.67 1.47
N GLY A 249 -6.33 6.89 1.03
CA GLY A 249 -5.37 7.98 0.89
C GLY A 249 -4.28 7.74 -0.18
N TYR A 250 -4.52 6.83 -1.14
CA TYR A 250 -3.54 6.50 -2.19
C TYR A 250 -4.21 6.04 -3.50
N PHE A 251 -4.94 6.93 -4.17
CA PHE A 251 -5.49 6.61 -5.50
C PHE A 251 -5.70 7.86 -6.36
N TYR A 252 -4.67 8.23 -7.13
CA TYR A 252 -4.63 9.47 -7.90
C TYR A 252 -3.63 9.33 -9.07
N GLY A 253 -3.72 10.19 -10.09
CA GLY A 253 -2.86 10.08 -11.27
C GLY A 253 -1.43 10.58 -11.04
N ALA A 254 -0.46 9.87 -11.62
CA ALA A 254 0.96 10.12 -11.45
C ALA A 254 1.43 11.50 -11.95
N ARG A 255 0.75 12.02 -12.99
CA ARG A 255 1.05 13.35 -13.52
C ARG A 255 0.94 14.45 -12.47
N ASP A 256 -0.13 14.41 -11.67
CA ASP A 256 -0.40 15.43 -10.67
C ASP A 256 0.32 15.13 -9.36
N SER A 257 0.33 13.87 -8.95
CA SER A 257 0.79 13.51 -7.61
C SER A 257 2.25 13.06 -7.53
N PHE A 258 2.92 12.79 -8.66
CA PHE A 258 4.34 12.40 -8.65
C PHE A 258 5.21 13.27 -9.54
N MET A 259 4.68 13.83 -10.64
CA MET A 259 5.43 14.77 -11.49
C MET A 259 5.37 16.21 -10.96
N LEU A 260 4.18 16.70 -10.56
CA LEU A 260 4.03 18.05 -9.98
C LEU A 260 4.38 18.08 -8.50
N LEU A 261 4.02 17.03 -7.75
CA LEU A 261 4.41 16.84 -6.34
C LEU A 261 5.66 15.94 -6.23
N ASN A 262 6.72 16.29 -6.96
CA ASN A 262 7.93 15.47 -7.08
C ASN A 262 8.83 15.41 -5.81
N GLY A 263 8.39 16.05 -4.72
CA GLY A 263 8.97 15.90 -3.38
C GLY A 263 8.30 14.84 -2.52
N ASN A 264 7.30 14.11 -3.06
CA ASN A 264 6.70 12.97 -2.39
C ASN A 264 7.75 11.86 -2.16
N CYS A 265 7.47 10.94 -1.24
CA CYS A 265 8.45 9.95 -0.80
C CYS A 265 9.00 9.11 -1.97
N SER A 266 10.31 8.81 -1.91
CA SER A 266 11.02 8.01 -2.92
C SER A 266 10.40 6.65 -3.20
N CYS A 267 9.61 6.09 -2.26
CA CYS A 267 8.91 4.82 -2.46
C CYS A 267 7.87 4.84 -3.61
N ASN A 268 7.45 6.02 -4.07
CA ASN A 268 6.50 6.16 -5.16
C ASN A 268 7.14 6.07 -6.56
N TYR A 269 8.47 6.13 -6.65
CA TYR A 269 9.17 6.29 -7.92
C TYR A 269 9.75 4.96 -8.37
N VAL A 270 9.23 4.49 -9.51
CA VAL A 270 9.69 3.28 -10.19
C VAL A 270 10.25 3.71 -11.55
N PRO A 271 11.56 3.60 -11.78
CA PRO A 271 12.18 3.98 -13.05
C PRO A 271 11.46 3.36 -14.25
N GLY A 272 10.96 4.20 -15.16
CA GLY A 272 10.26 3.76 -16.37
C GLY A 272 8.77 3.47 -16.23
N LEU A 273 8.20 3.37 -15.01
CA LEU A 273 6.81 2.98 -14.79
C LEU A 273 5.79 3.84 -15.55
N TRP A 274 5.94 5.16 -15.47
CA TRP A 274 4.99 6.09 -16.08
C TRP A 274 4.91 6.01 -17.59
N ARG A 275 5.93 5.42 -18.26
CA ARG A 275 5.87 5.12 -19.70
C ARG A 275 4.84 4.04 -20.01
N HIS A 276 4.53 3.17 -19.07
CA HIS A 276 3.68 2.00 -19.25
C HIS A 276 2.29 2.21 -18.69
N PHE A 277 2.20 2.61 -17.42
CA PHE A 277 0.97 2.58 -16.64
C PHE A 277 0.82 3.81 -15.74
N ASP A 278 -0.41 4.08 -15.33
CA ASP A 278 -0.78 4.97 -14.23
C ASP A 278 -1.58 4.17 -13.18
N LEU A 279 -1.95 4.80 -12.06
CA LEU A 279 -2.53 4.09 -10.90
C LEU A 279 -3.84 3.37 -11.23
N GLY A 280 -4.69 3.94 -12.07
CA GLY A 280 -5.91 3.29 -12.56
C GLY A 280 -5.63 2.04 -13.40
N ASP A 281 -4.53 2.03 -14.18
CA ASP A 281 -4.13 0.84 -14.94
C ASP A 281 -3.62 -0.26 -13.99
N ILE A 282 -2.81 0.10 -13.00
CA ILE A 282 -2.28 -0.88 -12.02
C ILE A 282 -3.43 -1.51 -11.22
N ALA A 283 -4.36 -0.69 -10.70
CA ALA A 283 -5.51 -1.20 -9.96
C ALA A 283 -6.43 -2.09 -10.82
N SER A 284 -6.50 -1.84 -12.12
CA SER A 284 -7.31 -2.65 -13.05
C SER A 284 -6.85 -4.12 -13.10
N ILE A 285 -5.60 -4.41 -12.74
CA ILE A 285 -5.08 -5.78 -12.63
C ILE A 285 -5.78 -6.58 -11.52
N ILE A 286 -6.35 -5.91 -10.52
CA ILE A 286 -6.98 -6.52 -9.35
C ILE A 286 -8.41 -6.98 -9.65
N ALA A 287 -9.10 -6.37 -10.63
CA ALA A 287 -10.47 -6.75 -11.01
C ALA A 287 -10.56 -8.26 -11.33
N PRO A 288 -11.59 -8.99 -10.88
CA PRO A 288 -12.84 -8.52 -10.28
C PRO A 288 -12.91 -8.73 -8.76
N LYS A 289 -11.77 -8.67 -8.04
CA LYS A 289 -11.78 -8.82 -6.58
C LYS A 289 -12.51 -7.66 -5.92
N PRO A 290 -13.22 -7.85 -4.79
CA PRO A 290 -13.76 -6.75 -4.02
C PRO A 290 -12.71 -5.71 -3.62
N MET A 291 -13.00 -4.43 -3.86
CA MET A 291 -12.09 -3.32 -3.62
C MET A 291 -12.82 -2.09 -3.09
N VAL A 292 -12.27 -1.50 -2.04
CA VAL A 292 -12.61 -0.17 -1.55
C VAL A 292 -11.48 0.79 -1.88
N ILE A 293 -11.84 1.93 -2.45
CA ILE A 293 -10.97 3.11 -2.55
C ILE A 293 -11.57 4.19 -1.67
N GLN A 294 -10.79 4.70 -0.74
CA GLN A 294 -11.16 5.83 0.09
C GLN A 294 -10.34 7.06 -0.28
N THR A 295 -11.02 8.18 -0.46
CA THR A 295 -10.42 9.47 -0.81
C THR A 295 -10.96 10.57 0.08
N CYS A 296 -10.07 11.39 0.65
CA CYS A 296 -10.49 12.64 1.28
C CYS A 296 -10.49 13.78 0.26
N SER A 297 -11.53 14.61 0.23
CA SER A 297 -11.76 15.61 -0.82
C SER A 297 -10.71 16.72 -0.86
N GLU A 298 -10.08 17.00 0.27
CA GLU A 298 -9.06 18.05 0.42
C GLU A 298 -7.66 17.47 0.63
N ASP A 299 -7.46 16.16 0.42
CA ASP A 299 -6.14 15.55 0.47
C ASP A 299 -5.23 16.16 -0.59
N ALA A 300 -4.17 16.84 -0.15
CA ALA A 300 -3.19 17.48 -1.01
C ALA A 300 -2.49 16.49 -1.95
N LEU A 301 -2.43 15.19 -1.59
CA LEU A 301 -1.85 14.16 -2.45
C LEU A 301 -2.69 13.86 -3.69
N ASN A 302 -3.96 14.28 -3.74
CA ASN A 302 -4.75 14.26 -4.98
C ASN A 302 -4.16 15.18 -6.06
N GLY A 303 -3.22 16.07 -5.69
CA GLY A 303 -2.56 17.01 -6.58
C GLY A 303 -3.41 18.24 -6.89
N PRO A 304 -2.91 19.16 -7.73
CA PRO A 304 -3.53 20.48 -7.92
C PRO A 304 -4.93 20.43 -8.53
N ARG A 305 -5.31 19.32 -9.19
CA ARG A 305 -6.67 19.11 -9.73
C ARG A 305 -7.62 18.41 -8.73
N GLY A 306 -7.17 18.09 -7.52
CA GLY A 306 -7.99 17.48 -6.48
C GLY A 306 -8.69 16.19 -6.95
N LEU A 307 -9.96 16.04 -6.57
CA LEU A 307 -10.77 14.85 -6.91
C LEU A 307 -10.88 14.55 -8.41
N LYS A 308 -10.66 15.53 -9.30
CA LYS A 308 -10.63 15.25 -10.74
C LYS A 308 -9.52 14.26 -11.11
N ASN A 309 -8.36 14.38 -10.46
CA ASN A 309 -7.24 13.47 -10.68
C ASN A 309 -7.58 12.03 -10.26
N VAL A 310 -8.34 11.89 -9.17
CA VAL A 310 -8.82 10.61 -8.62
C VAL A 310 -9.87 9.99 -9.54
N GLU A 311 -10.86 10.79 -9.96
CA GLU A 311 -11.96 10.34 -10.81
C GLU A 311 -11.46 9.84 -12.19
N GLU A 312 -10.44 10.47 -12.77
CA GLU A 312 -9.78 9.98 -13.99
C GLU A 312 -9.19 8.57 -13.82
N GLN A 313 -8.63 8.24 -12.64
CA GLN A 313 -8.15 6.89 -12.34
C GLN A 313 -9.28 5.90 -12.08
N LEU A 314 -10.34 6.35 -11.38
CA LEU A 314 -11.51 5.52 -11.12
C LEU A 314 -12.27 5.15 -12.39
N GLN A 315 -12.32 6.02 -13.39
CA GLN A 315 -12.95 5.70 -14.67
C GLN A 315 -12.25 4.55 -15.39
N ILE A 316 -10.92 4.51 -15.33
CA ILE A 316 -10.12 3.39 -15.87
C ILE A 316 -10.49 2.11 -15.12
N LEU A 317 -10.53 2.18 -13.79
CA LEU A 317 -10.83 1.04 -12.94
C LEU A 317 -12.27 0.53 -13.10
N ARG A 318 -13.28 1.41 -13.11
CA ARG A 318 -14.69 1.06 -13.34
C ARG A 318 -14.86 0.33 -14.67
N LYS A 319 -14.18 0.78 -15.73
CA LYS A 319 -14.15 0.08 -17.02
C LYS A 319 -13.53 -1.31 -16.93
N ALA A 320 -12.51 -1.51 -16.09
CA ALA A 320 -11.95 -2.84 -15.87
C ALA A 320 -12.94 -3.79 -15.18
N TYR A 321 -13.69 -3.30 -14.19
CA TYR A 321 -14.70 -4.10 -13.49
C TYR A 321 -15.90 -4.45 -14.38
N SER A 322 -16.29 -3.56 -15.31
CA SER A 322 -17.41 -3.84 -16.23
C SER A 322 -17.16 -5.00 -17.20
N PHE A 323 -15.89 -5.33 -17.52
CA PHE A 323 -15.58 -6.54 -18.29
C PHE A 323 -15.97 -7.84 -17.57
N TYR A 324 -16.13 -7.80 -16.25
CA TYR A 324 -16.51 -8.95 -15.44
C TYR A 324 -17.96 -8.86 -14.93
N ASN A 325 -18.71 -7.80 -15.27
CA ASN A 325 -20.00 -7.48 -14.64
C ASN A 325 -19.88 -7.47 -13.10
N ALA A 326 -18.81 -6.85 -12.59
CA ALA A 326 -18.42 -6.87 -11.18
C ALA A 326 -18.42 -5.47 -10.55
N GLU A 327 -19.06 -4.48 -11.18
CA GLU A 327 -19.07 -3.09 -10.74
C GLU A 327 -19.56 -2.91 -9.29
N ASP A 328 -20.42 -3.81 -8.81
CA ASP A 328 -20.92 -3.87 -7.43
C ASP A 328 -19.85 -4.21 -6.38
N ARG A 329 -18.68 -4.67 -6.84
CA ARG A 329 -17.52 -5.03 -6.00
C ARG A 329 -16.53 -3.89 -5.85
N LEU A 330 -16.69 -2.80 -6.60
CA LEU A 330 -15.84 -1.60 -6.50
C LEU A 330 -16.60 -0.51 -5.75
N ILE A 331 -16.13 -0.20 -4.54
CA ILE A 331 -16.68 0.87 -3.71
C ILE A 331 -15.71 2.05 -3.70
N HIS A 332 -16.22 3.26 -3.96
CA HIS A 332 -15.46 4.50 -3.78
C HIS A 332 -16.13 5.33 -2.70
N GLU A 333 -15.41 5.55 -1.59
CA GLU A 333 -15.86 6.40 -0.50
C GLU A 333 -15.11 7.74 -0.55
N ILE A 334 -15.89 8.83 -0.55
CA ILE A 334 -15.36 10.19 -0.50
C ILE A 334 -15.72 10.78 0.86
N PHE A 335 -14.71 11.16 1.62
CA PHE A 335 -14.88 11.84 2.90
C PHE A 335 -14.45 13.31 2.79
N PRO A 336 -15.10 14.24 3.49
CA PRO A 336 -14.62 15.62 3.59
C PRO A 336 -13.32 15.69 4.40
N GLY A 337 -12.53 16.74 4.18
CA GLY A 337 -11.31 16.99 4.94
C GLY A 337 -10.03 16.46 4.29
N GLN A 338 -8.98 16.42 5.11
CA GLN A 338 -7.58 16.22 4.72
C GLN A 338 -7.19 14.73 4.73
N HIS A 339 -5.89 14.45 4.55
CA HIS A 339 -5.33 13.09 4.51
C HIS A 339 -5.54 12.32 5.84
N HIS A 340 -6.58 11.48 5.92
CA HIS A 340 -7.01 10.78 7.14
C HIS A 340 -7.66 9.42 6.81
N MET A 341 -7.55 8.43 7.71
CA MET A 341 -8.18 7.11 7.57
C MET A 341 -9.59 7.10 8.15
N HIS A 342 -10.58 6.60 7.41
CA HIS A 342 -11.95 6.49 7.90
C HIS A 342 -12.29 5.01 8.03
N THR A 343 -12.85 4.63 9.17
CA THR A 343 -13.20 3.24 9.48
C THR A 343 -14.69 3.07 9.79
N ASP A 344 -15.48 4.13 9.59
CA ASP A 344 -16.91 4.20 9.88
C ASP A 344 -17.71 3.06 9.22
N ASN A 345 -17.33 2.68 7.99
CA ASN A 345 -17.98 1.63 7.22
C ASN A 345 -17.21 0.31 7.20
N LEU A 346 -16.11 0.18 7.95
CA LEU A 346 -15.20 -0.98 7.87
C LEU A 346 -15.92 -2.31 8.15
N GLU A 347 -16.74 -2.38 9.19
CA GLU A 347 -17.53 -3.58 9.50
C GLU A 347 -18.54 -3.91 8.40
N LYS A 348 -19.25 -2.91 7.90
CA LYS A 348 -20.24 -3.08 6.82
C LYS A 348 -19.56 -3.62 5.55
N LEU A 349 -18.44 -3.02 5.16
CA LEU A 349 -17.72 -3.36 3.94
C LEU A 349 -17.08 -4.75 4.02
N THR A 350 -16.45 -5.09 5.15
CA THR A 350 -15.88 -6.43 5.36
C THR A 350 -16.97 -7.50 5.35
N ASN A 351 -18.09 -7.28 6.02
CA ASN A 351 -19.23 -8.22 5.96
C ASN A 351 -19.80 -8.39 4.53
N GLN A 352 -19.87 -7.30 3.75
CA GLN A 352 -20.30 -7.35 2.35
C GLN A 352 -19.33 -8.18 1.50
N PHE A 353 -18.02 -7.92 1.63
CA PHE A 353 -17.00 -8.58 0.81
C PHE A 353 -16.83 -10.05 1.18
N ASP A 354 -16.88 -10.39 2.47
CA ASP A 354 -16.98 -11.76 2.95
C ASP A 354 -18.15 -12.53 2.32
N SER A 355 -19.31 -11.87 2.20
CA SER A 355 -20.49 -12.46 1.55
C SER A 355 -20.30 -12.67 0.05
N ILE A 356 -19.57 -11.78 -0.62
CA ILE A 356 -19.20 -11.94 -2.04
C ILE A 356 -18.23 -13.11 -2.21
N LEU A 357 -17.19 -13.18 -1.39
CA LEU A 357 -16.17 -14.22 -1.47
C LEU A 357 -16.72 -15.62 -1.20
N ARG A 358 -17.68 -15.77 -0.27
CA ARG A 358 -18.36 -17.06 -0.02
C ARG A 358 -19.21 -17.56 -1.20
N LYS A 359 -19.54 -16.70 -2.17
CA LYS A 359 -20.37 -17.04 -3.35
C LYS A 359 -19.55 -17.27 -4.61
N MET A 360 -18.27 -16.91 -4.60
CA MET A 360 -17.32 -17.15 -5.69
C MET A 360 -16.75 -18.56 -5.58
#